data_AF-A0A258ZC36-F1
#
_entry.id   AF-A0A258ZC36-F1
#
_cell.length_a   1.000
_cell.length_b   1.000
_cell.length_c   1.000
_cell.angle_alpha   90.00
_cell.angle_beta   90.00
_cell.angle_gamma   90.00
#
_symmetry.space_group_name_H-M   'P 1'
#
loop_
_entity.id
_entity.type
_entity.pdbx_description
1 polymer ?
#
loop_
_entity_poly.entity_id
_entity_poly.type
_entity_poly.pdbx_seq_one_letter_code
_entity_poly.pdbx_strand_id
1 'polypeptide(L)'
;EIGSHRILMDLPFGVADLMARVLGWVPGGSALLTRDQVAMLHFDNVVSDAAIAEHRAIQDLGILPAAMASVLPSYLWRFRKAGQFTRIET
;
A
#
# COMPACT_ATOMS: atom_id res chain seq x y z
N GLU A 1 -9.05 11.23 -2.06
CA GLU A 1 -8.69 10.63 -3.38
C GLU A 1 -9.82 9.99 -4.19
N ILE A 2 -10.47 8.90 -3.75
CA ILE A 2 -11.41 8.14 -4.61
C ILE A 2 -12.90 8.24 -4.25
N GLY A 3 -13.26 8.89 -3.13
CA GLY A 3 -14.67 9.03 -2.71
C GLY A 3 -15.35 7.71 -2.28
N SER A 4 -14.56 6.72 -1.86
CA SER A 4 -15.07 5.45 -1.32
C SER A 4 -15.15 5.49 0.20
N HIS A 5 -16.11 4.78 0.79
CA HIS A 5 -16.18 4.61 2.24
C HIS A 5 -14.98 3.79 2.73
N ARG A 6 -14.34 4.28 3.81
CA ARG A 6 -13.10 3.72 4.36
C ARG A 6 -13.37 3.08 5.71
N ILE A 7 -13.90 1.85 5.69
CA ILE A 7 -14.04 1.08 6.93
C ILE A 7 -12.66 0.55 7.30
N LEU A 8 -12.19 0.90 8.49
CA LEU A 8 -10.96 0.37 9.09
C LEU A 8 -11.36 -0.56 10.22
N MET A 9 -10.87 -1.79 10.18
CA MET A 9 -11.13 -2.82 11.18
C MET A 9 -9.83 -3.55 11.48
N ASP A 10 -9.59 -3.83 12.75
CA ASP A 10 -8.44 -4.59 13.18
C ASP A 10 -8.61 -6.07 12.78
N LEU A 11 -7.60 -6.60 12.09
CA LEU A 11 -7.54 -8.00 11.68
C LEU A 11 -6.35 -8.66 12.39
N PRO A 12 -6.58 -9.56 13.36
CA PRO A 12 -5.51 -10.30 14.01
C PRO A 12 -4.69 -11.12 12.99
N PHE A 13 -3.37 -11.14 13.14
CA PHE A 13 -2.47 -11.79 12.18
C PHE A 13 -2.76 -13.28 11.95
N GLY A 14 -3.15 -14.03 12.99
CA GLY A 14 -3.53 -15.44 12.81
C GLY A 14 -4.73 -15.64 11.87
N VAL A 15 -5.68 -14.69 11.86
CA VAL A 15 -6.81 -14.71 10.93
C VAL A 15 -6.33 -14.33 9.52
N ALA A 16 -5.50 -13.29 9.41
CA ALA A 16 -4.91 -12.86 8.14
C ALA A 16 -4.09 -14.00 7.48
N ASP A 17 -3.31 -14.74 8.25
CA ASP A 17 -2.54 -15.89 7.80
C ASP A 17 -3.42 -17.02 7.27
N LEU A 18 -4.51 -17.33 7.98
CA LEU A 18 -5.47 -18.34 7.53
C LEU A 18 -6.14 -17.91 6.22
N MET A 19 -6.60 -16.65 6.14
CA MET A 19 -7.18 -16.08 4.92
C MET A 19 -6.20 -16.16 3.75
N ALA A 20 -4.95 -15.73 3.95
CA ALA A 20 -3.92 -15.74 2.92
C ALA A 20 -3.60 -17.16 2.40
N ARG A 21 -3.60 -18.17 3.29
CA ARG A 21 -3.43 -19.58 2.91
C ARG A 21 -4.58 -20.08 2.04
N VAL A 22 -5.82 -19.79 2.42
CA VAL A 22 -7.01 -20.20 1.65
C VAL A 22 -7.06 -19.49 0.31
N LEU A 23 -6.85 -18.16 0.31
CA LEU A 23 -6.88 -17.34 -0.90
C LEU A 23 -5.77 -17.69 -1.89
N GLY A 24 -4.60 -18.13 -1.40
CA GLY A 24 -3.49 -18.57 -2.26
C GLY A 24 -3.81 -19.81 -3.11
N TRP A 25 -4.82 -20.61 -2.75
CA TRP A 25 -5.22 -21.81 -3.49
C TRP A 25 -6.32 -21.55 -4.51
N VAL A 26 -7.03 -20.42 -4.39
CA VAL A 26 -8.14 -20.07 -5.29
C VAL A 26 -7.59 -19.32 -6.52
N PRO A 27 -7.98 -19.67 -7.75
CA PRO A 27 -7.60 -18.91 -8.94
C PRO A 27 -7.98 -17.43 -8.79
N GLY A 28 -6.99 -16.54 -8.86
CA GLY A 28 -7.17 -15.10 -8.65
C GLY A 28 -7.29 -14.66 -7.19
N GLY A 29 -7.35 -15.58 -6.21
CA GLY A 29 -7.45 -15.23 -4.79
C GLY A 29 -6.19 -14.54 -4.24
N SER A 30 -5.02 -14.85 -4.80
CA SER A 30 -3.75 -14.17 -4.48
C SER A 30 -3.73 -12.68 -4.84
N ALA A 31 -4.67 -12.19 -5.67
CA ALA A 31 -4.80 -10.76 -5.96
C ALA A 31 -5.37 -9.97 -4.76
N LEU A 32 -5.99 -10.65 -3.79
CA LEU A 32 -6.58 -10.02 -2.60
C LEU A 32 -5.60 -9.98 -1.42
N LEU A 33 -5.07 -11.12 -1.03
CA LEU A 33 -4.14 -11.24 0.10
C LEU A 33 -3.23 -12.46 -0.08
N THR A 34 -1.92 -12.27 0.03
CA THR A 34 -0.92 -13.35 -0.03
C THR A 34 -0.22 -13.56 1.31
N ARG A 35 0.38 -14.75 1.49
CA ARG A 35 1.14 -15.07 2.72
C ARG A 35 2.34 -14.14 2.90
N ASP A 36 3.01 -13.81 1.81
CA ASP A 36 4.18 -12.91 1.84
C ASP A 36 3.77 -11.48 2.19
N GLN A 37 2.62 -11.01 1.69
CA GLN A 37 2.07 -9.72 2.10
C GLN A 37 1.78 -9.68 3.61
N VAL A 38 1.17 -10.73 4.15
CA VAL A 38 0.93 -10.82 5.60
C VAL A 38 2.26 -10.83 6.37
N ALA A 39 3.26 -11.59 5.90
CA ALA A 39 4.59 -11.59 6.51
C ALA A 39 5.25 -10.21 6.50
N MET A 40 5.16 -9.46 5.39
CA MET A 40 5.69 -8.10 5.30
C MET A 40 4.99 -7.10 6.22
N LEU A 41 3.70 -7.30 6.54
CA LEU A 41 2.96 -6.42 7.45
C LEU A 41 3.35 -6.59 8.93
N HIS A 42 4.05 -7.68 9.29
CA HIS A 42 4.55 -7.87 10.65
C HIS A 42 5.75 -6.97 10.98
N PHE A 43 6.43 -6.44 9.95
CA PHE A 43 7.66 -5.68 10.11
C PHE A 43 7.54 -4.31 9.44
N ASP A 44 8.02 -3.28 10.11
CA ASP A 44 8.06 -1.96 9.51
C ASP A 44 9.24 -1.84 8.53
N ASN A 45 8.95 -1.43 7.30
CA ASN A 45 9.95 -1.26 6.25
C ASN A 45 10.43 0.20 6.20
N VAL A 46 10.85 0.71 7.36
CA VAL A 46 11.42 2.06 7.50
C VAL A 46 12.94 2.00 7.39
N VAL A 47 13.50 2.96 6.66
CA VAL A 47 14.95 3.11 6.52
C VAL A 47 15.57 3.36 7.89
N SER A 48 16.58 2.58 8.27
CA SER A 48 17.22 2.69 9.58
C SER A 48 18.17 3.88 9.67
N ASP A 49 18.36 4.41 10.88
CA ASP A 49 19.31 5.50 11.14
C ASP A 49 20.75 5.14 10.72
N ALA A 50 21.14 3.88 10.90
CA ALA A 50 22.45 3.39 10.47
C ALA A 50 22.61 3.46 8.94
N ALA A 51 21.56 3.14 8.17
CA ALA A 51 21.61 3.26 6.71
C ALA A 51 21.73 4.73 6.27
N ILE A 52 21.10 5.66 6.98
CA ILE A 52 21.22 7.10 6.73
C ILE A 52 22.63 7.58 7.07
N ALA A 53 23.18 7.18 8.21
CA ALA A 53 24.53 7.57 8.65
C ALA A 53 25.63 7.04 7.70
N GLU A 54 25.41 5.89 7.07
CA GLU A 54 26.32 5.28 6.10
C GLU A 54 26.08 5.75 4.65
N HIS A 55 25.27 6.79 4.43
CA HIS A 55 24.95 7.32 3.10
C HIS A 55 24.36 6.28 2.13
N ARG A 56 23.47 5.41 2.63
CA ARG A 56 22.79 4.36 1.85
C ARG A 56 21.33 4.68 1.56
N ALA A 57 20.91 5.94 1.69
CA ALA A 57 19.54 6.34 1.37
C ALA A 57 19.39 6.68 -0.12
N ILE A 58 18.15 6.71 -0.62
CA ILE A 58 17.89 7.02 -2.04
C ILE A 58 18.35 8.43 -2.41
N GLN A 59 18.33 9.36 -1.46
CA GLN A 59 18.80 10.73 -1.62
C GLN A 59 20.31 10.80 -1.85
N ASP A 60 21.09 9.88 -1.27
CA ASP A 60 22.55 9.81 -1.45
C ASP A 60 22.91 9.35 -2.89
N LEU A 61 21.96 8.74 -3.61
CA LEU A 61 22.09 8.43 -5.04
C LEU A 61 21.76 9.63 -5.95
N GLY A 62 21.52 10.81 -5.39
CA GLY A 62 21.12 12.02 -6.13
C GLY A 62 19.66 12.02 -6.58
N ILE A 63 18.81 11.15 -6.01
CA ILE A 63 17.40 11.02 -6.36
C ILE A 63 16.55 11.81 -5.34
N LEU A 64 15.81 12.80 -5.83
CA LEU A 64 14.85 13.56 -5.03
C LEU A 64 13.50 12.79 -4.97
N PRO A 65 13.03 12.39 -3.78
CA PRO A 65 11.75 11.69 -3.64
C PRO A 65 10.58 12.58 -4.05
N ALA A 66 9.65 12.02 -4.83
CA ALA A 66 8.38 12.67 -5.09
C ALA A 66 7.41 12.46 -3.92
N ALA A 67 6.75 13.53 -3.48
CA ALA A 67 5.71 13.42 -2.47
C ALA A 67 4.54 12.57 -2.97
N MET A 68 4.12 11.57 -2.20
CA MET A 68 3.03 10.67 -2.61
C MET A 68 1.75 11.41 -2.99
N ALA A 69 1.42 12.49 -2.27
CA ALA A 69 0.23 13.29 -2.50
C ALA A 69 0.17 13.93 -3.90
N SER A 70 1.31 14.20 -4.55
CA SER A 70 1.33 14.77 -5.90
C SER A 70 1.13 13.71 -7.00
N VAL A 71 1.49 12.45 -6.73
CA VAL A 71 1.48 11.37 -7.73
C VAL A 71 0.23 10.50 -7.64
N LEU A 72 -0.21 10.16 -6.42
CA LEU A 72 -1.33 9.24 -6.16
C LEU A 72 -2.62 9.57 -6.93
N PRO A 73 -3.05 10.84 -7.08
CA PRO A 73 -4.27 11.16 -7.82
C PRO A 73 -4.26 10.67 -9.28
N SER A 74 -3.08 10.64 -9.91
CA SER A 74 -2.94 10.19 -11.31
C SER A 74 -3.19 8.68 -11.47
N TYR A 75 -2.77 7.86 -10.49
CA TYR A 75 -2.98 6.42 -10.51
C TYR A 75 -4.39 6.01 -10.07
N LEU A 76 -4.91 6.68 -9.04
CA LEU A 76 -6.20 6.37 -8.44
C LEU A 76 -7.39 6.89 -9.24
N TRP A 77 -7.15 7.70 -10.27
CA TRP A 77 -8.14 8.22 -11.21
C TRP A 77 -9.15 7.16 -11.66
N ARG A 78 -8.65 5.98 -12.09
CA ARG A 78 -9.49 4.89 -12.63
C ARG A 78 -10.48 4.29 -11.62
N PHE A 79 -10.27 4.50 -10.32
CA PHE A 79 -11.09 3.94 -9.24
C PHE A 79 -12.06 4.97 -8.64
N ARG A 80 -12.08 6.20 -9.16
CA ARG A 80 -13.05 7.21 -8.77
C ARG A 80 -14.44 6.79 -9.24
N LYS A 81 -15.44 6.92 -8.37
CA LYS A 81 -16.85 6.60 -8.71
C LYS A 81 -17.41 7.45 -9.85
N ALA A 82 -16.80 8.60 -10.12
CA ALA A 82 -17.27 9.56 -11.11
C ALA A 82 -16.14 10.03 -12.04
N GLY A 83 -16.52 10.51 -13.24
CA GLY A 83 -15.59 10.92 -14.31
C GLY A 83 -14.82 12.22 -14.04
N GLN A 84 -13.86 12.56 -14.91
CA GLN A 84 -12.77 13.54 -14.66
C GLN A 84 -13.19 14.97 -14.35
N PHE A 85 -14.45 15.28 -14.61
CA PHE A 85 -15.05 16.58 -14.35
C PHE A 85 -15.85 16.62 -13.05
N THR A 86 -15.97 15.48 -12.34
CA THR A 86 -16.70 15.41 -11.07
C THR A 86 -15.78 15.80 -9.93
N ARG A 87 -16.18 16.84 -9.20
CA ARG A 87 -15.51 17.23 -7.96
C ARG A 87 -15.97 16.28 -6.87
N ILE A 88 -15.08 15.40 -6.41
CA ILE A 88 -15.34 14.52 -5.27
C ILE A 88 -15.19 15.40 -4.02
N GLU A 89 -16.30 15.75 -3.39
CA GLU A 89 -16.28 16.30 -2.03
C GLU A 89 -15.69 15.21 -1.12
N THR A 90 -14.53 15.49 -0.54
CA THR A 90 -13.75 14.56 0.27
C THR A 90 -13.79 15.01 1.72
#